data_AF-A0A6I3SN53-F1
#
_entry.id   AF-A0A6I3SN53-F1
#
_cell.length_a   1.000
_cell.length_b   1.000
_cell.length_c   1.000
_cell.angle_alpha   90.00
_cell.angle_beta   90.00
_cell.angle_gamma   90.00
#
_symmetry.space_group_name_H-M   'P 1'
#
loop_
_entity.id
_entity.type
_entity.pdbx_description
1 polymer ?
#
loop_
_entity_poly.entity_id
_entity_poly.type
_entity_poly.pdbx_seq_one_letter_code
_entity_poly.pdbx_strand_id
1 'polypeptide(L)' 'MFSADFFWRVFTMTGSVAAYMLYRRLLIQ' A
#
# COMPACT_ATOMS: atom_id res chain seq x y z
N MET A 1 10.74 9.29 5.73
CA MET A 1 10.31 7.89 5.98
C MET A 1 8.88 7.75 5.49
N PHE A 2 8.65 7.18 4.32
CA PHE A 2 7.30 6.85 3.85
C PHE A 2 6.82 5.63 4.64
N SER A 3 6.01 5.86 5.67
CA SER A 3 5.49 4.80 6.54
C SER A 3 4.33 4.05 5.88
N ALA A 4 4.04 2.84 6.36
CA ALA A 4 2.90 2.04 5.92
C ALA A 4 1.56 2.80 5.99
N ASP A 5 1.44 3.75 6.91
CA ASP A 5 0.26 4.60 7.09
C ASP A 5 0.01 5.52 5.88
N PHE A 6 1.08 6.03 5.26
CA PHE A 6 0.99 6.84 4.05
C PHE A 6 0.47 6.02 2.87
N PHE A 7 0.98 4.80 2.71
CA PHE A 7 0.49 3.86 1.68
C PHE A 7 -0.97 3.47 1.93
N TRP A 8 -1.34 3.24 3.19
CA TRP A 8 -2.71 2.88 3.57
C TRP A 8 -3.70 4.00 3.26
N ARG A 9 -3.39 5.26 3.58
CA ARG A 9 -4.26 6.41 3.26
C ARG A 9 -4.42 6.61 1.76
N VAL A 10 -3.33 6.56 0.99
CA VAL A 10 -3.37 6.75 -0.46
C VAL A 10 -4.16 5.62 -1.12
N PHE A 11 -3.95 4.37 -0.71
CA PHE A 11 -4.72 3.21 -1.17
C PHE A 11 -6.21 3.36 -0.89
N THR A 12 -6.58 3.75 0.33
CA THR A 12 -8.00 3.88 0.72
C THR A 12 -8.70 5.00 -0.05
N MET A 13 -7.98 6.09 -0.39
CA MET A 13 -8.53 7.20 -1.17
C MET A 13 -8.61 6.93 -2.68
N THR A 14 -7.69 6.15 -3.25
CA THR A 14 -7.68 5.85 -4.70
C THR A 14 -8.34 4.52 -5.06
N GLY A 15 -8.58 3.63 -4.09
CA GLY A 15 -9.09 2.27 -4.35
C GLY A 15 -8.15 1.43 -5.22
N SER A 16 -6.89 1.83 -5.35
CA SER A 16 -5.99 1.27 -6.34
C SER A 16 -5.44 -0.08 -5.87
N VAL A 17 -6.10 -1.17 -6.27
CA VAL A 17 -5.72 -2.57 -6.01
C VAL A 17 -4.23 -2.85 -6.25
N ALA A 18 -3.60 -2.13 -7.17
CA ALA A 18 -2.16 -2.22 -7.45
C ALA A 18 -1.28 -1.89 -6.23
N ALA A 19 -1.64 -0.87 -5.42
CA ALA A 19 -0.87 -0.49 -4.25
C ALA A 19 -0.96 -1.55 -3.13
N TYR A 20 -2.14 -2.17 -2.97
CA TYR A 20 -2.31 -3.29 -2.04
C TYR A 20 -1.54 -4.54 -2.50
N MET A 21 -1.56 -4.86 -3.79
CA MET A 21 -0.77 -5.97 -4.34
C MET A 21 0.73 -5.74 -4.15
N LEU A 22 1.22 -4.51 -4.32
CA LEU A 22 2.62 -4.15 -4.10
C LEU A 22 3.02 -4.30 -2.62
N TYR A 23 2.20 -3.78 -1.70
CA TYR A 23 2.41 -3.92 -0.25
C TYR A 23 2.40 -5.38 0.19
N ARG A 24 1.44 -6.16 -0.29
CA ARG A 24 1.35 -7.59 0.01
C ARG A 24 2.57 -8.36 -0.47
N ARG A 25 3.14 -7.97 -1.61
CA ARG A 25 4.36 -8.58 -2.16
C ARG A 25 5.61 -8.21 -1.36
N LEU A 26 5.69 -6.98 -0.87
CA LEU A 26 6.75 -6.51 0.03
C LEU A 26 6.71 -7.19 1.42
N LEU A 27 5.52 -7.57 1.91
CA LEU A 27 5.35 -8.28 3.17
C LEU A 27 5.64 -9.79 3.10
N ILE A 28 5.70 -10.36 1.90
CA ILE A 28 5.91 -11.80 1.65
C ILE A 28 7.39 -12.10 1.35
N GLN A 29 8.25 -11.08 1.26
CA GLN A 29 9.71 -11.23 1.27
C GLN A 29 10.26 -11.05 2.69
#